data_AF-A0A0Q0WEK3-F1
#
_entry.id   AF-A0A0Q0WEK3-F1
#
_cell.length_a   1.000
_cell.length_b   1.000
_cell.length_c   1.000
_cell.angle_alpha   90.00
_cell.angle_beta   90.00
_cell.angle_gamma   90.00
#
_symmetry.space_group_name_H-M   'P 1'
#
loop_
_entity.id
_entity.type
_entity.pdbx_description
1 polymer ?
#
loop_
_entity_poly.entity_id
_entity_poly.type
_entity_poly.pdbx_seq_one_letter_code
_entity_poly.pdbx_strand_id
1 'polypeptide(L)'
;MLGIILWLSFSVKALAVLTVIPDLTPDDFRCKGDSAVHPVCRWNNHEYCDCRGGGLPQAGIDPQLLNLLNELQRRFNKPVIVNSGYRCPQHNSYIAAELYNWTDDCGNPGNPYEVSTQSRHMMGAAADFYVQDYELNPVEVIDTILSIQGLNQQSPEVRIYWVNQKKRDGSYSTNYYHYRAYSTPQWWIHPYAPQEGRDLDNRHYSGVYIHIHHRVNFDESSCQPCYDN
;
A
#
# COMPACT_ATOMS: atom_id res chain seq x y z
N MET A 1 25.84 -66.14 -18.14
CA MET A 1 26.11 -65.06 -17.16
C MET A 1 25.47 -63.79 -17.67
N LEU A 2 24.28 -63.45 -17.18
CA LEU A 2 23.57 -62.20 -17.47
C LEU A 2 23.35 -61.51 -16.13
N GLY A 3 24.13 -60.47 -15.87
CA GLY A 3 24.03 -59.67 -14.65
C GLY A 3 23.02 -58.55 -14.85
N ILE A 4 21.96 -58.56 -14.04
CA ILE A 4 20.97 -57.48 -13.96
C ILE A 4 21.49 -56.49 -12.91
N ILE A 5 21.78 -55.25 -13.33
CA ILE A 5 22.10 -54.15 -12.43
C ILE A 5 20.80 -53.37 -12.18
N LEU A 6 20.22 -53.53 -10.98
CA LEU A 6 19.12 -52.70 -10.51
C LEU A 6 19.67 -51.33 -10.09
N TRP A 7 19.25 -50.28 -10.78
CA TRP A 7 19.43 -48.89 -10.30
C TRP A 7 18.29 -48.56 -9.33
N LEU A 8 18.62 -48.51 -8.03
CA LEU A 8 17.75 -47.93 -7.01
C LEU A 8 17.85 -46.40 -7.09
N SER A 9 16.83 -45.77 -7.66
CA SER A 9 16.65 -44.32 -7.60
C SER A 9 16.22 -43.91 -6.20
N PHE A 10 17.17 -43.40 -5.41
CA PHE A 10 16.88 -42.72 -4.15
C PHE A 10 16.20 -41.38 -4.47
N SER A 11 14.89 -41.33 -4.28
CA SER A 11 14.15 -40.07 -4.26
C SER A 11 14.46 -39.34 -2.96
N VAL A 12 15.36 -38.36 -3.02
CA VAL A 12 15.58 -37.41 -1.93
C VAL A 12 14.37 -36.49 -1.90
N LYS A 13 13.35 -36.84 -1.10
CA LYS A 13 12.30 -35.89 -0.73
C LYS A 13 12.98 -34.78 0.05
N ALA A 14 13.24 -33.65 -0.60
CA ALA A 14 13.61 -32.41 0.07
C ALA A 14 12.53 -32.14 1.13
N LEU A 15 12.92 -32.22 2.41
CA LEU A 15 12.09 -31.70 3.48
C LEU A 15 11.99 -30.20 3.24
N ALA A 16 10.86 -29.74 2.70
CA ALA A 16 10.53 -28.33 2.70
C ALA A 16 10.45 -27.92 4.17
N VAL A 17 11.44 -27.16 4.64
CA VAL A 17 11.34 -26.44 5.89
C VAL A 17 10.17 -25.48 5.71
N LEU A 18 9.05 -25.75 6.37
CA LEU A 18 7.93 -24.83 6.41
C LEU A 18 8.42 -23.58 7.13
N THR A 19 8.79 -22.57 6.35
CA THR A 19 9.10 -21.25 6.88
C THR A 19 7.82 -20.69 7.45
N VAL A 20 7.75 -20.59 8.78
CA VAL A 20 6.65 -19.90 9.45
C VAL A 20 6.78 -18.42 9.12
N ILE A 21 5.81 -17.88 8.39
CA ILE A 21 5.73 -16.45 8.10
C ILE A 21 5.07 -15.79 9.32
N PRO A 22 5.73 -14.86 10.01
CA PRO A 22 5.13 -14.17 11.13
C PRO A 22 3.96 -13.32 10.64
N ASP A 23 2.88 -13.30 11.41
CA ASP A 23 1.78 -12.37 11.17
C ASP A 23 2.28 -10.94 11.35
N LEU A 24 1.81 -10.05 10.48
CA LEU A 24 1.91 -8.61 10.65
C LEU A 24 1.27 -8.20 11.97
N THR A 25 1.87 -7.19 12.56
CA THR A 25 1.49 -6.54 13.81
C THR A 25 1.30 -5.04 13.56
N PRO A 26 0.72 -4.29 14.51
CA PRO A 26 0.67 -2.83 14.39
C PRO A 26 2.03 -2.18 14.15
N ASP A 27 3.13 -2.77 14.65
CA ASP A 27 4.47 -2.22 14.49
C ASP A 27 4.92 -2.17 13.02
N ASP A 28 4.44 -3.09 12.18
CA ASP A 28 4.74 -3.13 10.75
C ASP A 28 4.14 -1.94 9.98
N PHE A 29 3.19 -1.24 10.60
CA PHE A 29 2.50 -0.07 10.04
C PHE A 29 3.00 1.24 10.66
N ARG A 30 4.07 1.24 11.46
CA ARG A 30 4.61 2.50 11.99
C ARG A 30 4.94 3.49 10.87
N CYS A 31 4.87 4.77 11.18
CA CYS A 31 5.27 5.82 10.26
C CYS A 31 6.73 5.62 9.82
N LYS A 32 6.96 5.69 8.51
CA LYS A 32 8.27 5.40 7.89
C LYS A 32 8.99 6.65 7.39
N GLY A 33 8.56 7.82 7.87
CA GLY A 33 9.24 9.07 7.55
C GLY A 33 10.71 9.05 7.96
N ASP A 34 11.52 9.65 7.12
CA ASP A 34 12.97 9.65 7.19
C ASP A 34 13.53 10.97 6.66
N SER A 35 13.46 11.99 7.50
CA SER A 35 14.08 13.30 7.27
C SER A 35 15.59 13.28 7.05
N ALA A 36 16.29 12.18 7.35
CA ALA A 36 17.71 12.08 7.04
C ALA A 36 17.96 11.80 5.55
N VAL A 37 16.97 11.22 4.85
CA VAL A 37 17.11 10.83 3.46
C VAL A 37 16.13 11.57 2.55
N HIS A 38 15.02 12.07 3.07
CA HIS A 38 14.08 12.90 2.34
C HIS A 38 14.51 14.37 2.27
N PRO A 39 14.65 14.96 1.06
CA PRO A 39 14.98 16.37 0.92
C PRO A 39 13.84 17.24 1.41
N VAL A 40 14.15 18.47 1.85
CA VAL A 40 13.14 19.47 2.19
C VAL A 40 12.27 19.76 0.96
N CYS A 41 10.96 19.61 1.11
CA CYS A 41 9.99 19.94 0.08
C CYS A 41 9.56 21.40 0.22
N ARG A 42 9.54 22.17 -0.86
CA ARG A 42 9.18 23.60 -0.82
C ARG A 42 7.93 23.87 -1.63
N TRP A 43 6.86 24.34 -1.00
CA TRP A 43 5.61 24.67 -1.68
C TRP A 43 5.05 25.98 -1.14
N ASN A 44 4.65 26.88 -2.05
CA ASN A 44 4.09 28.21 -1.72
C ASN A 44 4.91 28.97 -0.64
N ASN A 45 6.23 29.04 -0.83
CA ASN A 45 7.20 29.63 0.09
C ASN A 45 7.26 29.00 1.50
N HIS A 46 6.60 27.86 1.73
CA HIS A 46 6.74 27.07 2.94
C HIS A 46 7.67 25.89 2.70
N GLU A 47 8.45 25.55 3.74
CA GLU A 47 9.29 24.36 3.76
C GLU A 47 8.59 23.26 4.55
N TYR A 48 8.43 22.10 3.92
CA TYR A 48 7.91 20.89 4.51
C TYR A 48 9.07 19.93 4.71
N CYS A 49 9.35 19.60 5.98
CA CYS A 49 10.34 18.60 6.35
C CYS A 49 9.61 17.32 6.72
N ASP A 50 10.15 16.19 6.27
CA ASP A 50 9.66 14.90 6.71
C ASP A 50 9.91 14.67 8.22
N CYS A 51 9.27 13.67 8.81
CA CYS A 51 9.47 13.28 10.21
C CYS A 51 10.66 12.31 10.38
N ARG A 52 10.82 11.74 11.58
CA ARG A 52 11.84 10.70 11.87
C ARG A 52 11.25 9.29 12.02
N GLY A 53 9.98 9.12 11.65
CA GLY A 53 9.26 7.85 11.68
C GLY A 53 8.90 7.36 13.09
N GLY A 54 8.48 6.10 13.16
CA GLY A 54 8.25 5.34 14.40
C GLY A 54 6.87 5.51 15.05
N GLY A 55 6.08 6.53 14.72
CA GLY A 55 4.76 6.74 15.31
C GLY A 55 3.71 5.69 14.92
N LEU A 56 2.66 5.56 15.74
CA LEU A 56 1.42 4.81 15.46
C LEU A 56 0.21 5.74 15.61
N PRO A 57 -0.92 5.42 14.97
CA PRO A 57 -2.15 6.19 15.17
C PRO A 57 -2.69 5.94 16.59
N GLN A 58 -3.28 6.98 17.18
CA GLN A 58 -3.82 6.90 18.55
C GLN A 58 -4.89 5.81 18.70
N ALA A 59 -5.71 5.60 17.67
CA ALA A 59 -6.76 4.58 17.64
C ALA A 59 -6.25 3.16 17.31
N GLY A 60 -4.95 3.00 17.03
CA GLY A 60 -4.38 1.75 16.52
C GLY A 60 -4.64 1.53 15.02
N ILE A 61 -4.09 0.43 14.51
CA ILE A 61 -4.28 0.01 13.11
C ILE A 61 -5.64 -0.67 12.98
N ASP A 62 -6.34 -0.39 11.89
CA ASP A 62 -7.62 -1.01 11.58
C ASP A 62 -7.49 -2.55 11.61
N PRO A 63 -8.19 -3.24 12.51
CA PRO A 63 -8.12 -4.69 12.63
C PRO A 63 -8.54 -5.41 11.34
N GLN A 64 -9.44 -4.84 10.54
CA GLN A 64 -9.88 -5.46 9.28
C GLN A 64 -8.77 -5.39 8.23
N LEU A 65 -7.99 -4.31 8.21
CA LEU A 65 -6.81 -4.19 7.35
C LEU A 65 -5.74 -5.19 7.76
N LEU A 66 -5.43 -5.25 9.07
CA LEU A 66 -4.44 -6.17 9.59
C LEU A 66 -4.80 -7.64 9.29
N ASN A 67 -6.05 -8.03 9.54
CA ASN A 67 -6.55 -9.37 9.27
C ASN A 67 -6.52 -9.72 7.78
N LEU A 68 -6.88 -8.76 6.91
CA LEU A 68 -6.84 -8.96 5.46
C LEU A 68 -5.40 -9.22 4.99
N LEU A 69 -4.43 -8.41 5.42
CA LEU A 69 -3.04 -8.58 5.00
C LEU A 69 -2.44 -9.90 5.55
N ASN A 70 -2.79 -10.30 6.78
CA ASN A 70 -2.37 -11.60 7.32
C ASN A 70 -3.03 -12.79 6.61
N GLU A 71 -4.28 -12.66 6.18
CA GLU A 71 -4.91 -13.67 5.30
C GLU A 71 -4.18 -13.76 3.96
N LEU A 72 -3.75 -12.64 3.37
CA LEU A 72 -2.94 -12.67 2.15
C LEU A 72 -1.62 -13.43 2.36
N GLN A 73 -0.92 -13.19 3.47
CA GLN A 73 0.31 -13.95 3.77
C GLN A 73 0.05 -15.46 3.76
N ARG A 74 -1.07 -15.89 4.35
CA ARG A 74 -1.48 -17.29 4.43
C ARG A 74 -1.90 -17.87 3.07
N ARG A 75 -2.58 -17.09 2.23
CA ARG A 75 -3.02 -17.52 0.88
C ARG A 75 -1.86 -17.70 -0.08
N PHE A 76 -0.90 -16.78 -0.04
CA PHE A 76 0.29 -16.84 -0.89
C PHE A 76 1.41 -17.69 -0.29
N ASN A 77 1.37 -17.96 1.01
CA ASN A 77 2.50 -18.49 1.76
C ASN A 77 3.77 -17.66 1.48
N LYS A 78 3.59 -16.33 1.50
CA LYS A 78 4.63 -15.32 1.25
C LYS A 78 4.48 -14.14 2.21
N PRO A 79 5.58 -13.50 2.62
CA PRO A 79 5.51 -12.26 3.38
C PRO A 79 4.77 -11.16 2.62
N VAL A 80 3.93 -10.42 3.33
CA VAL A 80 3.39 -9.14 2.89
C VAL A 80 4.30 -8.05 3.44
N ILE A 81 4.83 -7.21 2.57
CA ILE A 81 5.69 -6.10 2.96
C ILE A 81 4.89 -4.81 2.87
N VAL A 82 4.61 -4.21 4.02
CA VAL A 82 3.97 -2.90 4.11
C VAL A 82 5.03 -1.83 3.86
N ASN A 83 4.97 -1.12 2.73
CA ASN A 83 5.90 -0.03 2.42
C ASN A 83 5.51 1.28 3.09
N SER A 84 4.23 1.53 3.26
CA SER A 84 3.72 2.69 4.00
C SER A 84 2.42 2.29 4.70
N GLY A 85 2.37 2.47 6.02
CA GLY A 85 1.22 2.15 6.86
C GLY A 85 0.61 3.44 7.41
N TYR A 86 0.72 3.66 8.72
CA TYR A 86 0.37 4.93 9.31
C TYR A 86 1.29 6.05 8.84
N ARG A 87 0.74 7.24 8.55
CA ARG A 87 1.51 8.45 8.30
C ARG A 87 1.21 9.44 9.42
N CYS A 88 2.24 9.93 10.11
CA CYS A 88 2.03 11.00 11.10
C CYS A 88 1.67 12.31 10.38
N PRO A 89 1.05 13.29 11.06
CA PRO A 89 0.64 14.56 10.46
C PRO A 89 1.78 15.23 9.66
N GLN A 90 2.97 15.34 10.26
CA GLN A 90 4.14 15.93 9.62
C GLN A 90 4.53 15.22 8.32
N HIS A 91 4.65 13.89 8.38
CA HIS A 91 5.01 13.06 7.22
C HIS A 91 3.94 13.11 6.14
N ASN A 92 2.67 13.08 6.53
CA ASN A 92 1.56 13.16 5.59
C ASN A 92 1.50 14.54 4.90
N SER A 93 1.79 15.62 5.62
CA SER A 93 1.94 16.96 5.02
C SER A 93 3.16 17.06 4.10
N TYR A 94 4.27 16.40 4.45
CA TYR A 94 5.44 16.31 3.57
C TYR A 94 5.09 15.64 2.24
N ILE A 95 4.41 14.49 2.28
CA ILE A 95 3.98 13.78 1.08
C ILE A 95 2.93 14.58 0.30
N ALA A 96 1.99 15.23 0.96
CA ALA A 96 1.05 16.11 0.28
C ALA A 96 1.81 17.21 -0.49
N ALA A 97 2.74 17.91 0.15
CA ALA A 97 3.54 18.95 -0.51
C ALA A 97 4.38 18.41 -1.68
N GLU A 98 4.93 17.19 -1.56
CA GLU A 98 5.67 16.52 -2.63
C GLU A 98 4.79 16.22 -3.84
N LEU A 99 3.59 15.68 -3.62
CA LEU A 99 2.59 15.45 -4.66
C LEU A 99 2.12 16.78 -5.31
N TYR A 100 1.99 17.85 -4.53
CA TYR A 100 1.58 19.18 -5.03
C TYR A 100 2.66 19.91 -5.82
N ASN A 101 3.94 19.68 -5.51
CA ASN A 101 5.04 20.18 -6.32
C ASN A 101 5.09 19.55 -7.73
N TRP A 102 4.27 18.53 -7.98
CA TRP A 102 4.15 17.86 -9.28
C TRP A 102 2.89 18.29 -10.07
N THR A 103 2.00 19.12 -9.52
CA THR A 103 0.88 19.68 -10.28
C THR A 103 1.22 21.04 -10.90
N ASP A 104 1.80 21.02 -12.10
CA ASP A 104 1.31 21.86 -13.18
C ASP A 104 0.18 21.13 -13.93
N ASP A 105 -0.94 21.82 -14.15
CA ASP A 105 -2.00 21.43 -15.10
C ASP A 105 -3.06 20.37 -14.72
N CYS A 106 -3.44 20.29 -13.45
CA CYS A 106 -4.84 19.99 -13.10
C CYS A 106 -5.33 21.11 -12.19
N GLY A 107 -5.98 22.11 -12.80
CA GLY A 107 -6.48 23.30 -12.13
C GLY A 107 -7.40 22.99 -10.95
N ASN A 108 -6.81 22.88 -9.76
CA ASN A 108 -7.35 23.33 -8.50
C ASN A 108 -6.19 23.35 -7.48
N PRO A 109 -5.73 24.52 -7.01
CA PRO A 109 -4.72 24.61 -5.97
C PRO A 109 -5.37 24.24 -4.64
N GLY A 110 -5.60 22.94 -4.43
CA GLY A 110 -5.93 22.44 -3.10
C GLY A 110 -4.77 22.73 -2.17
N ASN A 111 -5.08 23.13 -0.95
CA ASN A 111 -4.08 23.33 0.08
C ASN A 111 -3.48 21.94 0.45
N PRO A 112 -2.15 21.72 0.51
CA PRO A 112 -1.57 20.47 1.03
C PRO A 112 -2.11 20.11 2.42
N TYR A 113 -2.57 21.10 3.20
CA TYR A 113 -3.28 20.86 4.45
C TYR A 113 -4.65 20.18 4.27
N GLU A 114 -5.43 20.47 3.22
CA GLU A 114 -6.75 19.88 2.95
C GLU A 114 -6.67 18.41 2.49
N VAL A 115 -5.63 18.05 1.73
CA VAL A 115 -5.38 16.66 1.33
C VAL A 115 -4.81 15.85 2.49
N SER A 116 -4.21 16.54 3.47
CA SER A 116 -3.59 15.87 4.60
C SER A 116 -4.61 15.29 5.59
N THR A 117 -5.66 16.03 5.95
CA THR A 117 -6.54 15.66 7.08
C THR A 117 -7.48 14.49 6.80
N GLN A 118 -7.69 14.12 5.54
CA GLN A 118 -8.57 13.00 5.15
C GLN A 118 -7.81 11.72 4.80
N SER A 119 -6.48 11.73 4.92
CA SER A 119 -5.64 10.59 4.58
C SER A 119 -5.98 9.37 5.45
N ARG A 120 -6.33 8.26 4.78
CA ARG A 120 -6.62 6.98 5.45
C ARG A 120 -5.38 6.37 6.10
N HIS A 121 -4.19 6.78 5.67
CA HIS A 121 -2.94 6.45 6.37
C HIS A 121 -2.87 7.12 7.75
N MET A 122 -3.32 8.37 7.91
CA MET A 122 -3.35 9.02 9.23
C MET A 122 -4.30 8.33 10.22
N MET A 123 -5.30 7.62 9.71
CA MET A 123 -6.26 6.86 10.52
C MET A 123 -5.83 5.41 10.81
N GLY A 124 -4.71 4.95 10.26
CA GLY A 124 -4.33 3.52 10.36
C GLY A 124 -5.24 2.57 9.57
N ALA A 125 -6.00 3.11 8.61
CA ALA A 125 -6.98 2.37 7.80
C ALA A 125 -6.53 2.21 6.33
N ALA A 126 -5.26 2.50 6.03
CA ALA A 126 -4.67 2.32 4.71
C ALA A 126 -3.26 1.72 4.81
N ALA A 127 -2.86 1.04 3.73
CA ALA A 127 -1.51 0.57 3.54
C ALA A 127 -1.13 0.58 2.06
N ASP A 128 0.13 0.92 1.80
CA ASP A 128 0.83 0.66 0.56
C ASP A 128 1.68 -0.59 0.79
N PHE A 129 1.46 -1.65 0.02
CA PHE A 129 2.13 -2.93 0.27
C PHE A 129 2.38 -3.73 -1.02
N TYR A 130 3.16 -4.79 -0.89
CA TYR A 130 3.26 -5.84 -1.91
C TYR A 130 3.39 -7.21 -1.24
N VAL A 131 3.08 -8.26 -2.00
CA VAL A 131 3.37 -9.64 -1.61
C VAL A 131 4.71 -10.02 -2.22
N GLN A 132 5.64 -10.49 -1.39
CA GLN A 132 6.98 -10.85 -1.85
C GLN A 132 6.91 -11.94 -2.95
N ASP A 133 7.67 -11.74 -4.02
CA ASP A 133 7.71 -12.56 -5.24
C ASP A 133 6.46 -12.46 -6.14
N TYR A 134 5.51 -11.58 -5.81
CA TYR A 134 4.28 -11.31 -6.58
C TYR A 134 4.18 -9.87 -7.07
N GLU A 135 5.29 -9.12 -7.04
CA GLU A 135 5.33 -7.72 -7.41
C GLU A 135 4.95 -7.52 -8.88
N LEU A 136 5.34 -8.43 -9.77
CA LEU A 136 4.97 -8.36 -11.19
C LEU A 136 3.55 -8.88 -11.49
N ASN A 137 2.83 -9.39 -10.47
CA ASN A 137 1.51 -10.02 -10.61
C ASN A 137 0.46 -9.36 -9.68
N PRO A 138 0.26 -8.03 -9.71
CA PRO A 138 -0.66 -7.35 -8.80
C PRO A 138 -2.11 -7.79 -8.96
N VAL A 139 -2.52 -8.18 -10.17
CA VAL A 139 -3.89 -8.65 -10.45
C VAL A 139 -4.20 -9.92 -9.66
N GLU A 140 -3.26 -10.84 -9.53
CA GLU A 140 -3.44 -12.07 -8.75
C GLU A 140 -3.62 -11.78 -7.26
N VAL A 141 -2.87 -10.80 -6.74
CA VAL A 141 -3.03 -10.31 -5.37
C VAL A 141 -4.42 -9.69 -5.19
N ILE A 142 -4.88 -8.87 -6.13
CA ILE A 142 -6.21 -8.24 -6.09
C ILE A 142 -7.32 -9.30 -6.17
N ASP A 143 -7.22 -10.28 -7.06
CA ASP A 143 -8.18 -11.38 -7.16
C ASP A 143 -8.26 -12.17 -5.85
N THR A 144 -7.11 -12.36 -5.19
CA THR A 144 -7.07 -12.99 -3.88
C THR A 144 -7.77 -12.14 -2.82
N ILE A 145 -7.55 -10.82 -2.79
CA ILE A 145 -8.27 -9.89 -1.89
C ILE A 145 -9.79 -9.97 -2.10
N LEU A 146 -10.24 -10.02 -3.35
CA LEU A 146 -11.67 -10.18 -3.66
C LEU A 146 -12.18 -11.55 -3.18
N SER A 147 -11.41 -12.61 -3.41
CA SER A 147 -11.78 -13.97 -3.01
C SER A 147 -11.91 -14.14 -1.49
N ILE A 148 -11.05 -13.46 -0.71
CA ILE A 148 -11.13 -13.43 0.76
C ILE A 148 -12.48 -12.86 1.23
N GLN A 149 -13.05 -11.94 0.46
CA GLN A 149 -14.36 -11.35 0.72
C GLN A 149 -15.51 -12.14 0.11
N GLY A 150 -15.25 -13.29 -0.52
CA GLY A 150 -16.24 -14.07 -1.25
C GLY A 150 -16.67 -13.42 -2.57
N LEU A 151 -15.85 -12.54 -3.14
CA LEU A 151 -16.09 -11.82 -4.39
C LEU A 151 -15.15 -12.28 -5.51
N ASN A 152 -15.46 -11.89 -6.74
CA ASN A 152 -14.58 -11.94 -7.90
C ASN A 152 -14.78 -10.68 -8.75
N GLN A 153 -13.98 -10.51 -9.82
CA GLN A 153 -14.07 -9.31 -10.67
C GLN A 153 -15.44 -9.13 -11.37
N GLN A 154 -16.22 -10.20 -11.52
CA GLN A 154 -17.55 -10.18 -12.12
C GLN A 154 -18.67 -9.97 -11.09
N SER A 155 -18.36 -9.97 -9.79
CA SER A 155 -19.33 -9.72 -8.73
C SER A 155 -19.99 -8.35 -8.92
N PRO A 156 -21.32 -8.22 -8.79
CA PRO A 156 -22.01 -6.95 -8.95
C PRO A 156 -21.59 -5.89 -7.91
N GLU A 157 -21.01 -6.31 -6.79
CA GLU A 157 -20.40 -5.50 -5.74
C GLU A 157 -19.01 -4.97 -6.10
N VAL A 158 -18.41 -5.42 -7.21
CA VAL A 158 -17.12 -4.93 -7.68
C VAL A 158 -17.35 -3.90 -8.79
N ARG A 159 -16.71 -2.74 -8.65
CA ARG A 159 -16.60 -1.74 -9.71
C ARG A 159 -15.15 -1.54 -10.06
N ILE A 160 -14.87 -1.65 -11.35
CA ILE A 160 -13.55 -1.45 -11.91
C ILE A 160 -13.60 -0.14 -12.70
N TYR A 161 -12.75 0.81 -12.34
CA TYR A 161 -12.65 2.11 -13.00
C TYR A 161 -11.36 2.20 -13.77
N TRP A 162 -11.44 2.82 -14.94
CA TRP A 162 -10.29 3.16 -15.77
C TRP A 162 -9.84 4.57 -15.41
N VAL A 163 -8.58 4.71 -15.05
CA VAL A 163 -8.04 6.01 -14.67
C VAL A 163 -6.75 6.23 -15.44
N ASN A 164 -6.68 7.39 -16.10
CA ASN A 164 -5.45 7.88 -16.71
C ASN A 164 -4.68 8.61 -15.62
N GLN A 165 -3.42 8.23 -15.40
CA GLN A 165 -2.59 8.87 -14.39
C GLN A 165 -1.43 9.62 -15.04
N LYS A 166 -1.10 10.80 -14.52
CA LYS A 166 0.08 11.56 -14.97
C LYS A 166 1.33 10.88 -14.40
N LYS A 167 2.31 10.61 -15.26
CA LYS A 167 3.65 10.10 -14.92
C LYS A 167 4.58 11.26 -14.57
N ARG A 168 5.72 10.92 -13.96
CA ARG A 168 6.71 11.90 -13.47
C ARG A 168 7.26 12.80 -14.57
N ASP A 169 7.30 12.32 -15.80
CA ASP A 169 7.73 13.06 -17.00
C ASP A 169 6.62 13.95 -17.61
N GLY A 170 5.45 14.03 -16.98
CA GLY A 170 4.29 14.78 -17.45
C GLY A 170 3.44 14.05 -18.49
N SER A 171 3.85 12.87 -18.97
CA SER A 171 3.03 12.04 -19.85
C SER A 171 1.92 11.33 -19.08
N TYR A 172 0.84 10.93 -19.75
CA TYR A 172 -0.17 10.09 -19.11
C TYR A 172 0.15 8.61 -19.34
N SER A 173 -0.01 7.81 -18.29
CA SER A 173 0.01 6.37 -18.36
C SER A 173 -1.33 5.86 -18.90
N THR A 174 -1.29 4.83 -19.73
CA THR A 174 -2.49 4.26 -20.33
C THR A 174 -3.12 3.24 -19.40
N ASN A 175 -4.35 3.53 -18.95
CA ASN A 175 -5.33 2.59 -18.39
C ASN A 175 -4.91 1.82 -17.12
N TYR A 176 -5.20 2.39 -15.94
CA TYR A 176 -5.09 1.70 -14.65
C TYR A 176 -6.46 1.30 -14.14
N TYR A 177 -6.49 0.17 -13.43
CA TYR A 177 -7.70 -0.40 -12.86
C TYR A 177 -7.80 -0.03 -11.38
N HIS A 178 -8.77 0.82 -11.03
CA HIS A 178 -9.15 0.98 -9.63
C HIS A 178 -10.25 -0.02 -9.31
N TYR A 179 -10.09 -0.78 -8.25
CA TYR A 179 -11.09 -1.73 -7.80
C TYR A 179 -11.78 -1.17 -6.56
N ARG A 180 -13.11 -1.11 -6.61
CA ARG A 180 -13.93 -0.83 -5.44
C ARG A 180 -14.82 -2.02 -5.15
N ALA A 181 -14.62 -2.63 -3.99
CA ALA A 181 -15.47 -3.68 -3.45
C ALA A 181 -16.47 -3.07 -2.47
N TYR A 182 -17.76 -3.15 -2.80
CA TYR A 182 -18.86 -2.60 -2.01
C TYR A 182 -19.40 -3.57 -0.93
N SER A 183 -18.74 -4.72 -0.75
CA SER A 183 -18.92 -5.65 0.37
C SER A 183 -18.68 -4.99 1.72
N THR A 184 -19.04 -5.69 2.81
CA THR A 184 -18.63 -5.28 4.15
C THR A 184 -17.50 -6.19 4.62
N PRO A 185 -16.31 -5.66 4.96
CA PRO A 185 -15.85 -4.27 4.80
C PRO A 185 -15.71 -3.80 3.34
N GLN A 186 -15.86 -2.48 3.13
CA GLN A 186 -15.70 -1.85 1.81
C GLN A 186 -14.23 -1.50 1.56
N TRP A 187 -13.67 -1.99 0.46
CA TRP A 187 -12.27 -1.73 0.10
C TRP A 187 -12.16 -0.88 -1.15
N TRP A 188 -11.21 0.05 -1.12
CA TRP A 188 -10.68 0.69 -2.33
C TRP A 188 -9.26 0.18 -2.54
N ILE A 189 -8.98 -0.32 -3.73
CA ILE A 189 -7.73 -0.98 -4.07
C ILE A 189 -7.20 -0.36 -5.36
N HIS A 190 -5.96 0.09 -5.33
CA HIS A 190 -5.29 0.70 -6.47
C HIS A 190 -3.88 0.12 -6.64
N PRO A 191 -3.61 -0.61 -7.73
CA PRO A 191 -2.26 -1.04 -8.08
C PRO A 191 -1.50 0.11 -8.76
N TYR A 192 -0.33 0.44 -8.23
CA TYR A 192 0.60 1.40 -8.82
C TYR A 192 1.64 0.70 -9.68
N ALA A 193 1.94 1.24 -10.86
CA ALA A 193 3.01 0.76 -11.74
C ALA A 193 4.42 1.31 -11.38
N PRO A 194 5.50 0.71 -11.93
CA PRO A 194 6.88 1.11 -11.58
C PRO A 194 7.23 2.55 -11.89
N GLN A 195 6.57 3.11 -12.89
CA GLN A 195 6.78 4.46 -13.39
C GLN A 195 5.69 5.44 -12.93
N GLU A 196 4.71 4.96 -12.16
CA GLU A 196 3.65 5.78 -11.57
C GLU A 196 4.15 6.43 -10.28
N GLY A 197 3.57 7.58 -9.93
CA GLY A 197 4.01 8.44 -8.85
C GLY A 197 4.45 7.70 -7.60
N ARG A 198 5.78 7.65 -7.44
CA ARG A 198 6.38 7.22 -6.20
C ARG A 198 6.44 8.45 -5.33
N ASP A 199 5.66 8.47 -4.26
CA ASP A 199 6.04 9.30 -3.14
C ASP A 199 7.43 8.83 -2.66
N LEU A 200 8.26 9.74 -2.15
CA LEU A 200 9.65 9.42 -1.81
C LEU A 200 9.77 8.34 -0.72
N ASP A 201 8.68 8.09 0.00
CA ASP A 201 8.52 7.05 1.00
C ASP A 201 8.52 5.63 0.42
N ASN A 202 8.00 5.46 -0.79
CA ASN A 202 7.88 4.15 -1.41
C ASN A 202 9.15 3.79 -2.20
N ARG A 203 10.24 3.56 -1.46
CA ARG A 203 11.56 3.14 -2.00
C ARG A 203 11.60 1.66 -2.41
N HIS A 204 10.54 1.18 -3.05
CA HIS A 204 10.45 -0.20 -3.50
C HIS A 204 11.07 -0.38 -4.90
N TYR A 205 12.03 -1.30 -5.01
CA TYR A 205 12.83 -1.47 -6.22
C TYR A 205 12.07 -2.16 -7.37
N SER A 206 11.17 -3.10 -7.07
CA SER A 206 10.55 -3.98 -8.09
C SER A 206 9.37 -3.35 -8.85
N GLY A 207 8.92 -2.18 -8.39
CA GLY A 207 8.10 -1.30 -9.21
C GLY A 207 6.58 -1.45 -9.09
N VAL A 208 6.00 -2.44 -8.45
CA VAL A 208 4.54 -2.45 -8.25
C VAL A 208 4.22 -2.55 -6.78
N TYR A 209 3.22 -1.79 -6.35
CA TYR A 209 2.64 -1.88 -5.02
C TYR A 209 1.13 -1.66 -5.11
N ILE A 210 0.42 -2.12 -4.11
CA ILE A 210 -1.01 -1.96 -3.97
C ILE A 210 -1.25 -0.99 -2.83
N HIS A 211 -1.94 0.10 -3.13
CA HIS A 211 -2.59 0.89 -2.11
C HIS A 211 -3.96 0.32 -1.82
N ILE A 212 -4.24 0.08 -0.55
CA ILE A 212 -5.54 -0.36 -0.08
C ILE A 212 -5.99 0.52 1.08
N HIS A 213 -7.26 0.88 1.10
CA HIS A 213 -7.86 1.48 2.29
C HIS A 213 -9.26 0.96 2.57
N HIS A 214 -9.56 0.82 3.87
CA HIS A 214 -10.89 0.48 4.34
C HIS A 214 -11.76 1.74 4.35
N ARG A 215 -12.90 1.68 3.68
CA ARG A 215 -13.96 2.70 3.77
C ARG A 215 -14.72 2.54 5.08
N VAL A 216 -14.13 3.05 6.15
CA VAL A 216 -14.84 3.26 7.40
C VAL A 216 -15.49 4.65 7.33
N ASN A 217 -16.77 4.73 7.68
CA ASN A 217 -17.44 6.00 8.01
C ASN A 217 -16.83 6.53 9.33
N PHE A 218 -15.58 6.95 9.27
CA PHE A 218 -14.96 7.69 10.37
C PHE A 218 -15.57 9.08 10.37
N ASP A 219 -16.01 9.51 11.54
CA ASP A 219 -16.44 10.88 11.79
C ASP A 219 -15.26 11.80 11.48
N GLU A 220 -15.35 12.54 10.37
CA GLU A 220 -14.33 13.46 9.87
C GLU A 220 -13.99 14.55 10.90
N SER A 221 -14.79 14.73 11.95
CA SER A 221 -14.50 15.63 13.07
C SER A 221 -13.36 15.17 13.99
N SER A 222 -12.93 13.90 13.91
CA SER A 222 -11.83 13.35 14.72
C SER A 222 -10.44 13.67 14.18
N CYS A 223 -10.34 14.16 12.94
CA CYS A 223 -9.09 14.66 12.37
C CYS A 223 -8.86 16.11 12.82
N GLN A 224 -8.49 16.30 14.10
CA GLN A 224 -7.97 17.59 14.52
C GLN A 224 -6.61 17.82 13.84
N PRO A 225 -6.42 18.94 13.12
CA PRO A 225 -5.10 19.31 12.62
C PRO A 225 -4.18 19.51 13.83
N CYS A 226 -2.99 18.90 13.77
CA CYS A 226 -1.94 19.14 14.75
C CYS A 226 -1.40 20.56 14.55
N TYR A 227 -2.08 21.53 15.16
CA TYR A 227 -1.49 22.82 15.48
C TYR A 227 -1.06 22.75 16.94
N ASP A 228 0.23 22.59 17.18
CA ASP A 228 0.84 22.98 18.44
C ASP A 228 1.79 24.16 18.15
N ASN A 229 1.76 25.11 19.08
CA ASN A 229 2.30 26.48 19.03
C ASN A 229 3.81 26.58 18.81
#